data_AF-A0AAU9V7B7-F1
#
_entry.id   AF-A0AAU9V7B7-F1
#
_cell.length_a   1.000
_cell.length_b   1.000
_cell.length_c   1.000
_cell.angle_alpha   90.00
_cell.angle_beta   90.00
_cell.angle_gamma   90.00
#
_symmetry.space_group_name_H-M   'P 1'
#
loop_
_entity.id
_entity.type
_entity.pdbx_description
1 polymer ?
#
loop_
_entity_poly.entity_id
_entity_poly.type
_entity_poly.pdbx_seq_one_letter_code
_entity_poly.pdbx_strand_id
1 'polypeptide(L)'
;MAEAVEAVVAEGRAGPSARDLEAEADERRLEEQRRRERDPPIVFRDIDGAQEFEAFSKSLEGVELSAEERQSLDELQQYLVQGEGSWVLGDEFLTFIGRVLRDGSVPSAARVCALRCLAAAALRDDVSLLLHQDRRTHALLAFAHRVDALPPPEQLALALFMCNLFENTSSSEWLLYISEWESDGHTLSNIRVTTKVCVHCVLSEAPALRDAGTALLYNIATKEVKTVVSIAFTPLPLPLPLPPLYSARELRGIGG
;
A
#
# COMPACT_ATOMS: atom_id res chain seq x y z
N MET A 1 -7.58 65.28 -28.55
CA MET A 1 -6.12 65.09 -28.40
C MET A 1 -5.92 64.20 -27.18
N ALA A 2 -5.50 62.96 -27.45
CA ALA A 2 -4.95 61.92 -26.56
C ALA A 2 -5.76 61.50 -25.31
N GLU A 3 -6.46 60.38 -25.45
CA GLU A 3 -6.87 59.48 -24.36
C GLU A 3 -5.78 58.39 -24.23
N ALA A 4 -5.29 58.17 -23.01
CA ALA A 4 -4.16 57.29 -22.72
C ALA A 4 -4.61 55.82 -22.70
N VAL A 5 -4.02 55.00 -23.57
CA VAL A 5 -4.20 53.54 -23.56
C VAL A 5 -3.18 52.95 -22.59
N GLU A 6 -3.67 52.46 -21.46
CA GLU A 6 -2.88 51.74 -20.48
C GLU A 6 -2.56 50.33 -21.03
N ALA A 7 -1.28 50.09 -21.33
CA ALA A 7 -0.80 48.81 -21.82
C ALA A 7 -0.68 47.81 -20.66
N VAL A 8 -1.54 46.80 -20.64
CA VAL A 8 -1.42 45.67 -19.71
C VAL A 8 -0.20 44.85 -20.11
N VAL A 9 0.85 44.90 -19.30
CA VAL A 9 2.05 44.08 -19.45
C VAL A 9 1.68 42.63 -19.14
N ALA A 10 1.78 41.77 -20.16
CA ALA A 10 1.67 40.33 -19.98
C ALA A 10 2.87 39.84 -19.15
N GLU A 11 2.63 39.48 -17.89
CA GLU A 11 3.61 38.76 -17.07
C GLU A 11 3.90 37.41 -17.72
N GLY A 12 5.07 37.30 -18.35
CA GLY A 12 5.60 36.06 -18.86
C GLY A 12 5.81 35.09 -17.69
N ARG A 13 5.14 33.94 -17.75
CA ARG A 13 5.42 32.79 -16.89
C ARG A 13 6.87 32.37 -17.11
N ALA A 14 7.77 32.78 -16.21
CA ALA A 14 9.15 32.34 -16.23
C ALA A 14 9.18 30.82 -15.96
N GLY A 15 9.74 30.05 -16.90
CA GLY A 15 10.02 28.63 -16.70
C GLY A 15 11.08 28.41 -15.62
N PRO A 16 11.27 27.16 -15.15
CA PRO A 16 12.25 26.83 -14.12
C PRO A 16 13.66 27.30 -14.51
N SER A 17 14.41 27.82 -13.56
CA SER A 17 15.76 28.35 -13.83
C SER A 17 16.74 27.20 -14.10
N ALA A 18 17.85 27.47 -14.79
CA ALA A 18 18.89 26.47 -15.03
C ALA A 18 19.46 25.86 -13.74
N ARG A 19 19.44 26.61 -12.63
CA ARG A 19 19.85 26.13 -11.30
C ARG A 19 18.86 25.14 -10.70
N ASP A 20 17.56 25.34 -10.94
CA ASP A 20 16.52 24.42 -10.47
C ASP A 20 16.62 23.07 -11.20
N LEU A 21 16.89 23.11 -12.50
CA LEU A 21 17.12 21.91 -13.32
C LEU A 21 18.38 21.13 -12.90
N GLU A 22 19.48 21.82 -12.56
CA GLU A 22 20.69 21.19 -12.04
C GLU A 22 20.45 20.55 -10.66
N ALA A 23 19.73 21.24 -9.76
CA ALA A 23 19.37 20.71 -8.45
C ALA A 23 18.47 19.46 -8.55
N GLU A 24 17.46 19.47 -9.42
CA GLU A 24 16.62 18.29 -9.68
C GLU A 24 17.44 17.12 -10.24
N ALA A 25 18.39 17.40 -11.14
CA ALA A 25 19.25 16.37 -11.72
C ALA A 25 20.25 15.78 -10.70
N ASP A 26 20.76 16.60 -9.78
CA ASP A 26 21.59 16.15 -8.66
C ASP A 26 20.78 15.31 -7.66
N GLU A 27 19.55 15.73 -7.35
CA GLU A 27 18.66 15.00 -6.44
C GLU A 27 18.29 13.62 -7.01
N ARG A 28 17.95 13.54 -8.30
CA ARG A 28 17.70 12.27 -9.01
C ARG A 28 18.92 11.33 -8.95
N ARG A 29 20.13 11.86 -9.20
CA ARG A 29 21.36 11.06 -9.13
C ARG A 29 21.64 10.54 -7.72
N LEU A 30 21.44 11.38 -6.70
CA LEU A 30 21.57 10.97 -5.30
C LEU A 30 20.52 9.91 -4.91
N GLU A 31 19.30 10.03 -5.43
CA GLU A 31 18.25 9.03 -5.20
C GLU A 31 18.55 7.69 -5.87
N GLU A 32 19.02 7.72 -7.12
CA GLU A 32 19.49 6.52 -7.82
C GLU A 32 20.66 5.85 -7.11
N GLN A 33 21.59 6.64 -6.56
CA GLN A 33 22.72 6.14 -5.80
C GLN A 33 22.26 5.47 -4.49
N ARG A 34 21.36 6.12 -3.72
CA ARG A 34 20.74 5.52 -2.53
C ARG A 34 19.98 4.23 -2.88
N ARG A 35 19.29 4.20 -4.03
CA ARG A 35 18.59 2.99 -4.50
C ARG A 35 19.54 1.85 -4.83
N ARG A 36 20.75 2.14 -5.33
CA ARG A 36 21.79 1.13 -5.61
C ARG A 36 22.48 0.61 -4.36
N GLU A 37 22.61 1.43 -3.33
CA GLU A 37 23.25 1.07 -2.06
C GLU A 37 22.31 0.27 -1.14
N ARG A 38 20.99 0.38 -1.33
CA ARG A 38 19.97 -0.35 -0.56
C ARG A 38 19.82 -1.78 -1.07
N ASP A 39 19.60 -2.70 -0.14
CA ASP A 39 19.08 -4.01 -0.52
C ASP A 39 17.72 -3.83 -1.24
N PRO A 40 17.55 -4.43 -2.44
CA PRO A 40 16.35 -4.23 -3.22
C PRO A 40 15.14 -4.85 -2.52
N PRO A 41 13.95 -4.25 -2.66
CA PRO A 41 12.72 -4.85 -2.16
C PRO A 41 12.43 -6.18 -2.89
N ILE A 42 11.80 -7.11 -2.19
CA ILE A 42 11.25 -8.33 -2.78
C ILE A 42 9.89 -7.97 -3.38
N VAL A 43 9.77 -8.08 -4.69
CA VAL A 43 8.56 -7.77 -5.46
C VAL A 43 8.20 -8.92 -6.41
N PHE A 44 6.94 -8.99 -6.81
CA PHE A 44 6.36 -10.03 -7.65
C PHE A 44 6.11 -9.48 -9.05
N ARG A 45 7.11 -9.68 -9.93
CA ARG A 45 7.12 -9.16 -11.31
C ARG A 45 6.46 -10.10 -12.34
N ASP A 46 6.08 -11.30 -11.92
CA ASP A 46 5.40 -12.32 -12.72
C ASP A 46 3.88 -12.06 -12.86
N ILE A 47 3.46 -10.80 -12.73
CA ILE A 47 2.07 -10.37 -12.86
C ILE A 47 1.93 -9.54 -14.14
N ASP A 48 1.31 -10.12 -15.16
CA ASP A 48 1.08 -9.46 -16.46
C ASP A 48 -0.20 -8.62 -16.40
N GLY A 49 -0.03 -7.29 -16.37
CA GLY A 49 -1.15 -6.35 -16.25
C GLY A 49 -2.22 -6.49 -17.34
N ALA A 50 -1.86 -6.93 -18.56
CA ALA A 50 -2.84 -7.13 -19.63
C ALA A 50 -3.67 -8.40 -19.41
N GLN A 51 -3.03 -9.49 -18.97
CA GLN A 51 -3.73 -10.72 -18.63
C GLN A 51 -4.62 -10.54 -17.39
N GLU A 52 -4.14 -9.81 -16.38
CA GLU A 52 -4.94 -9.49 -15.20
C GLU A 52 -6.15 -8.61 -15.54
N PHE A 53 -5.98 -7.64 -16.43
CA PHE A 53 -7.08 -6.81 -16.91
C PHE A 53 -8.14 -7.66 -17.65
N GLU A 54 -7.72 -8.54 -18.56
CA GLU A 54 -8.65 -9.42 -19.28
C GLU A 54 -9.44 -10.32 -18.30
N ALA A 55 -8.75 -10.91 -17.32
CA ALA A 55 -9.37 -11.72 -16.28
C ALA A 55 -10.35 -10.88 -15.42
N PHE A 56 -9.99 -9.64 -15.11
CA PHE A 56 -10.84 -8.72 -14.36
C PHE A 56 -12.11 -8.36 -15.12
N SER A 57 -12.00 -7.92 -16.38
CA SER A 57 -13.15 -7.60 -17.23
C SER A 57 -14.10 -8.79 -17.35
N LYS A 58 -13.56 -10.00 -17.56
CA LYS A 58 -14.35 -11.23 -17.62
C LYS A 58 -15.04 -11.55 -16.30
N SER A 59 -14.36 -11.37 -15.17
CA SER A 59 -14.92 -11.64 -13.84
C SER A 59 -16.06 -10.69 -13.44
N LEU A 60 -16.16 -9.54 -14.11
CA LEU A 60 -17.24 -8.57 -13.96
C LEU A 60 -18.44 -8.84 -14.87
N GLU A 61 -18.39 -9.84 -15.75
CA GLU A 61 -19.54 -10.22 -16.57
C GLU A 61 -20.75 -10.56 -15.68
N GLY A 62 -21.87 -9.87 -15.90
CA GLY A 62 -23.09 -10.00 -15.09
C GLY A 62 -23.16 -9.09 -13.87
N VAL A 63 -22.11 -8.33 -13.55
CA VAL A 63 -22.16 -7.25 -12.56
C VAL A 63 -22.74 -6.00 -13.21
N GLU A 64 -23.73 -5.38 -12.58
CA GLU A 64 -24.29 -4.12 -13.06
C GLU A 64 -23.30 -2.97 -12.78
N LEU A 65 -22.70 -2.47 -13.86
CA LEU A 65 -21.81 -1.32 -13.86
C LEU A 65 -22.52 -0.06 -14.37
N SER A 66 -22.37 1.05 -13.63
CA SER A 66 -22.79 2.39 -14.05
C SER A 66 -21.96 2.89 -15.24
N ALA A 67 -22.32 4.05 -15.79
CA ALA A 67 -21.56 4.65 -16.89
C ALA A 67 -20.14 5.06 -16.43
N GLU A 68 -20.04 5.58 -15.22
CA GLU A 68 -18.78 6.03 -14.58
C GLU A 68 -17.87 4.84 -14.25
N GLU A 69 -18.43 3.70 -13.84
CA GLU A 69 -17.66 2.49 -13.57
C GLU A 69 -17.16 1.83 -14.85
N ARG A 70 -17.95 1.87 -15.94
CA ARG A 70 -17.50 1.43 -17.27
C ARG A 70 -16.36 2.29 -17.77
N GLN A 71 -16.49 3.61 -17.62
CA GLN A 71 -15.41 4.56 -17.92
C GLN A 71 -14.15 4.25 -17.09
N SER A 72 -14.29 3.97 -15.79
CA SER A 72 -13.17 3.58 -14.91
C SER A 72 -12.51 2.27 -15.35
N LEU A 73 -13.28 1.32 -15.90
CA LEU A 73 -12.75 0.07 -16.46
C LEU A 73 -11.96 0.34 -17.76
N ASP A 74 -12.44 1.24 -18.62
CA ASP A 74 -11.74 1.66 -19.84
C ASP A 74 -10.44 2.43 -19.53
N GLU A 75 -10.44 3.26 -18.48
CA GLU A 75 -9.24 3.94 -17.98
C GLU A 75 -8.20 2.95 -17.45
N LEU A 76 -8.65 1.90 -16.73
CA LEU A 76 -7.77 0.83 -16.29
C LEU A 76 -7.13 0.08 -17.47
N GLN A 77 -7.88 -0.12 -18.56
CA GLN A 77 -7.34 -0.70 -19.79
C GLN A 77 -6.25 0.18 -20.40
N GLN A 78 -6.50 1.48 -20.52
CA GLN A 78 -5.53 2.45 -21.03
C GLN A 78 -4.25 2.41 -20.22
N TYR A 79 -4.40 2.39 -18.89
CA TYR A 79 -3.27 2.33 -17.97
C TYR A 79 -2.50 1.01 -18.08
N LEU A 80 -3.13 -0.15 -17.86
CA LEU A 80 -2.43 -1.43 -17.77
C LEU A 80 -2.06 -2.06 -19.12
N VAL A 81 -2.87 -1.85 -20.16
CA VAL A 81 -2.72 -2.54 -21.45
C VAL A 81 -2.09 -1.63 -22.50
N GLN A 82 -2.55 -0.39 -22.59
CA GLN A 82 -2.10 0.55 -23.63
C GLN A 82 -0.82 1.29 -23.23
N GLY A 83 -0.42 1.19 -21.96
CA GLY A 83 0.82 1.80 -21.46
C GLY A 83 0.69 3.30 -21.20
N GLU A 84 -0.53 3.85 -21.20
CA GLU A 84 -0.77 5.22 -20.77
C GLU A 84 -0.39 5.40 -19.30
N GLY A 85 -0.04 6.62 -18.89
CA GLY A 85 0.32 6.90 -17.50
C GLY A 85 -0.88 7.08 -16.58
N SER A 86 -0.62 7.11 -15.28
CA SER A 86 -1.66 7.11 -14.24
C SER A 86 -2.59 8.33 -14.28
N TRP A 87 -2.25 9.38 -15.05
CA TRP A 87 -3.12 10.54 -15.30
C TRP A 87 -4.43 10.18 -16.00
N VAL A 88 -4.50 9.01 -16.66
CA VAL A 88 -5.76 8.54 -17.27
C VAL A 88 -6.77 8.04 -16.23
N LEU A 89 -6.31 7.69 -15.02
CA LEU A 89 -7.19 7.23 -13.95
C LEU A 89 -7.88 8.44 -13.32
N GLY A 90 -9.18 8.56 -13.56
CA GLY A 90 -10.00 9.68 -13.10
C GLY A 90 -10.35 9.62 -11.61
N ASP A 91 -10.98 10.68 -11.11
CA ASP A 91 -11.37 10.80 -9.69
C ASP A 91 -12.32 9.68 -9.23
N GLU A 92 -13.12 9.10 -10.14
CA GLU A 92 -14.07 8.03 -9.84
C GLU A 92 -13.45 6.63 -9.80
N PHE A 93 -12.22 6.47 -10.30
CA PHE A 93 -11.58 5.15 -10.41
C PHE A 93 -11.47 4.45 -9.05
N LEU A 94 -11.04 5.17 -8.01
CA LEU A 94 -10.95 4.60 -6.66
C LEU A 94 -12.31 4.37 -6.00
N THR A 95 -13.35 5.11 -6.39
CA THR A 95 -14.73 4.84 -5.98
C THR A 95 -15.18 3.49 -6.55
N PHE A 96 -14.95 3.26 -7.85
CA PHE A 96 -15.23 2.00 -8.53
C PHE A 96 -14.49 0.82 -7.89
N ILE A 97 -13.15 0.92 -7.74
CA ILE A 97 -12.35 -0.12 -7.09
C ILE A 97 -12.82 -0.36 -5.65
N GLY A 98 -13.13 0.70 -4.90
CA GLY A 98 -13.68 0.60 -3.56
C GLY A 98 -15.01 -0.16 -3.49
N ARG A 99 -15.91 0.03 -4.48
CA ARG A 99 -17.14 -0.77 -4.59
C ARG A 99 -16.81 -2.22 -4.87
N VAL A 100 -15.98 -2.51 -5.89
CA VAL A 100 -15.59 -3.89 -6.26
C VAL A 100 -15.06 -4.65 -5.03
N LEU A 101 -14.23 -4.01 -4.21
CA LEU A 101 -13.63 -4.61 -3.02
C LEU A 101 -14.61 -4.81 -1.85
N ARG A 102 -15.63 -3.97 -1.70
CA ARG A 102 -16.52 -4.00 -0.51
C ARG A 102 -17.89 -4.62 -0.76
N ASP A 103 -18.41 -4.51 -1.97
CA ASP A 103 -19.76 -4.94 -2.32
C ASP A 103 -19.84 -6.47 -2.33
N GLY A 104 -20.69 -7.03 -1.45
CA GLY A 104 -20.89 -8.47 -1.33
C GLY A 104 -21.57 -9.11 -2.54
N SER A 105 -22.22 -8.32 -3.40
CA SER A 105 -22.79 -8.80 -4.66
C SER A 105 -21.73 -9.05 -5.74
N VAL A 106 -20.54 -8.44 -5.60
CA VAL A 106 -19.43 -8.63 -6.52
C VAL A 106 -18.77 -9.99 -6.24
N PRO A 107 -18.48 -10.81 -7.26
CA PRO A 107 -17.83 -12.11 -7.07
C PRO A 107 -16.42 -11.98 -6.47
N SER A 108 -16.03 -12.96 -5.63
CA SER A 108 -14.67 -13.03 -5.07
C SER A 108 -13.59 -13.05 -6.16
N ALA A 109 -13.85 -13.72 -7.29
CA ALA A 109 -12.94 -13.72 -8.44
C ALA A 109 -12.66 -12.31 -8.97
N ALA A 110 -13.66 -11.43 -8.99
CA ALA A 110 -13.47 -10.04 -9.42
C ALA A 110 -12.64 -9.22 -8.43
N ARG A 111 -12.81 -9.45 -7.12
CA ARG A 111 -11.93 -8.85 -6.10
C ARG A 111 -10.49 -9.30 -6.25
N VAL A 112 -10.26 -10.59 -6.47
CA VAL A 112 -8.92 -11.14 -6.72
C VAL A 112 -8.30 -10.49 -7.96
N CYS A 113 -9.02 -10.44 -9.08
CA CYS A 113 -8.50 -9.84 -10.31
C CYS A 113 -8.25 -8.34 -10.16
N ALA A 114 -9.12 -7.60 -9.47
CA ALA A 114 -8.90 -6.18 -9.17
C ALA A 114 -7.61 -5.97 -8.36
N LEU A 115 -7.37 -6.78 -7.32
CA LEU A 115 -6.14 -6.72 -6.52
C LEU A 115 -4.90 -7.09 -7.34
N ARG A 116 -5.01 -8.04 -8.28
CA ARG A 116 -3.91 -8.40 -9.18
C ARG A 116 -3.62 -7.32 -10.22
N CYS A 117 -4.64 -6.64 -10.75
CA CYS A 117 -4.48 -5.43 -11.55
C CYS A 117 -3.75 -4.33 -10.77
N LEU A 118 -4.13 -4.11 -9.51
CA LEU A 118 -3.44 -3.17 -8.63
C LEU A 118 -2.00 -3.59 -8.31
N ALA A 119 -1.73 -4.90 -8.17
CA ALA A 119 -0.39 -5.43 -7.97
C ALA A 119 0.51 -5.21 -9.20
N ALA A 120 -0.03 -5.35 -10.41
CA ALA A 120 0.68 -4.99 -11.65
C ALA A 120 0.90 -3.46 -11.73
N ALA A 121 -0.12 -2.67 -11.40
CA ALA A 121 -0.03 -1.21 -11.34
C ALA A 121 1.05 -0.72 -10.36
N ALA A 122 1.21 -1.40 -9.22
CA ALA A 122 2.17 -1.04 -8.16
C ALA A 122 3.64 -1.08 -8.61
N LEU A 123 3.94 -1.83 -9.67
CA LEU A 123 5.28 -1.90 -10.27
C LEU A 123 5.61 -0.69 -11.16
N ARG A 124 4.66 0.19 -11.43
CA ARG A 124 4.86 1.38 -12.25
C ARG A 124 5.27 2.58 -11.41
N ASP A 125 6.18 3.39 -11.95
CA ASP A 125 6.76 4.54 -11.24
C ASP A 125 5.72 5.61 -10.86
N ASP A 126 4.64 5.73 -11.64
CA ASP A 126 3.59 6.74 -11.51
C ASP A 126 2.42 6.34 -10.60
N VAL A 127 2.40 5.11 -10.07
CA VAL A 127 1.31 4.61 -9.22
C VAL A 127 1.09 5.46 -7.96
N SER A 128 2.13 6.17 -7.50
CA SER A 128 2.04 7.05 -6.34
C SER A 128 0.97 8.15 -6.49
N LEU A 129 0.74 8.62 -7.72
CA LEU A 129 -0.28 9.64 -8.00
C LEU A 129 -1.69 9.11 -7.69
N LEU A 130 -1.98 7.87 -8.06
CA LEU A 130 -3.21 7.17 -7.70
C LEU A 130 -3.35 7.02 -6.18
N LEU A 131 -2.30 6.57 -5.50
CA LEU A 131 -2.32 6.34 -4.04
C LEU A 131 -2.56 7.64 -3.25
N HIS A 132 -2.08 8.77 -3.74
CA HIS A 132 -2.35 10.07 -3.12
C HIS A 132 -3.83 10.47 -3.20
N GLN A 133 -4.55 10.05 -4.23
CA GLN A 133 -6.00 10.26 -4.34
C GLN A 133 -6.79 9.42 -3.31
N ASP A 134 -6.29 8.22 -2.95
CA ASP A 134 -6.94 7.33 -1.99
C ASP A 134 -7.04 7.93 -0.58
N ARG A 135 -6.23 8.95 -0.25
CA ARG A 135 -6.32 9.66 1.05
C ARG A 135 -7.71 10.26 1.33
N ARG A 136 -8.55 10.43 0.31
CA ARG A 136 -9.92 10.94 0.47
C ARG A 136 -10.87 9.91 1.10
N THR A 137 -10.72 8.64 0.76
CA THR A 137 -11.68 7.58 1.09
C THR A 137 -11.07 6.37 1.77
N HIS A 138 -9.74 6.24 1.74
CA HIS A 138 -8.95 5.11 2.25
C HIS A 138 -9.50 3.76 1.80
N ALA A 139 -10.02 3.67 0.57
CA ALA A 139 -10.78 2.53 0.11
C ALA A 139 -9.95 1.25 0.10
N LEU A 140 -8.68 1.36 -0.31
CA LEU A 140 -7.75 0.24 -0.40
C LEU A 140 -7.38 -0.31 0.98
N LEU A 141 -7.04 0.57 1.92
CA LEU A 141 -6.58 0.14 3.25
C LEU A 141 -7.73 -0.18 4.20
N ALA A 142 -8.93 0.39 4.00
CA ALA A 142 -10.13 -0.06 4.69
C ALA A 142 -10.46 -1.52 4.32
N PHE A 143 -10.32 -1.89 3.04
CA PHE A 143 -10.43 -3.28 2.62
C PHE A 143 -9.32 -4.15 3.22
N ALA A 144 -8.07 -3.70 3.13
CA ALA A 144 -6.92 -4.44 3.64
C ALA A 144 -6.98 -4.67 5.16
N HIS A 145 -7.59 -3.76 5.91
CA HIS A 145 -7.80 -3.92 7.35
C HIS A 145 -8.61 -5.19 7.69
N ARG A 146 -9.42 -5.71 6.78
CA ARG A 146 -10.27 -6.89 6.97
C ARG A 146 -9.60 -8.21 6.57
N VAL A 147 -8.28 -8.22 6.34
CA VAL A 147 -7.52 -9.37 5.81
C VAL A 147 -7.84 -10.72 6.47
N ASP A 148 -8.06 -10.73 7.78
CA ASP A 148 -8.38 -11.92 8.58
C ASP A 148 -9.76 -12.52 8.28
N ALA A 149 -10.67 -11.73 7.72
CA ALA A 149 -11.99 -12.16 7.28
C ALA A 149 -12.08 -12.44 5.77
N LEU A 150 -11.01 -12.19 5.00
CA LEU A 150 -11.00 -12.41 3.55
C LEU A 150 -10.78 -13.89 3.21
N PRO A 151 -11.32 -14.39 2.08
CA PRO A 151 -10.94 -15.69 1.54
C PRO A 151 -9.43 -15.76 1.21
N PRO A 152 -8.77 -16.93 1.32
CA PRO A 152 -7.32 -17.06 1.07
C PRO A 152 -6.83 -16.51 -0.29
N PRO A 153 -7.56 -16.67 -1.42
CA PRO A 153 -7.16 -16.06 -2.68
C PRO A 153 -7.11 -14.53 -2.65
N GLU A 154 -8.08 -13.89 -1.96
CA GLU A 154 -8.12 -12.44 -1.79
C GLU A 154 -6.99 -11.97 -0.85
N GLN A 155 -6.71 -12.71 0.22
CA GLN A 155 -5.57 -12.45 1.11
C GLN A 155 -4.24 -12.46 0.33
N LEU A 156 -4.06 -13.44 -0.56
CA LEU A 156 -2.83 -13.56 -1.34
C LEU A 156 -2.69 -12.41 -2.33
N ALA A 157 -3.74 -12.11 -3.10
CA ALA A 157 -3.73 -11.00 -4.04
C ALA A 157 -3.46 -9.66 -3.35
N LEU A 158 -4.04 -9.45 -2.17
CA LEU A 158 -3.77 -8.27 -1.34
C LEU A 158 -2.30 -8.21 -0.89
N ALA A 159 -1.74 -9.32 -0.41
CA ALA A 159 -0.34 -9.38 0.03
C ALA A 159 0.64 -9.08 -1.12
N LEU A 160 0.37 -9.61 -2.32
CA LEU A 160 1.17 -9.35 -3.52
C LEU A 160 1.11 -7.87 -3.91
N PHE A 161 -0.09 -7.27 -3.92
CA PHE A 161 -0.26 -5.84 -4.15
C PHE A 161 0.56 -5.00 -3.17
N MET A 162 0.45 -5.28 -1.87
CA MET A 162 1.18 -4.54 -0.85
C MET A 162 2.70 -4.75 -0.94
N CYS A 163 3.17 -5.94 -1.32
CA CYS A 163 4.60 -6.16 -1.59
C CYS A 163 5.09 -5.33 -2.76
N ASN A 164 4.35 -5.30 -3.88
CA ASN A 164 4.77 -4.59 -5.08
C ASN A 164 4.82 -3.07 -4.89
N LEU A 165 4.03 -2.52 -3.96
CA LEU A 165 4.12 -1.11 -3.57
C LEU A 165 5.48 -0.74 -2.96
N PHE A 166 6.34 -1.70 -2.60
CA PHE A 166 7.71 -1.41 -2.17
C PHE A 166 8.70 -1.19 -3.32
N GLU A 167 8.31 -1.45 -4.58
CA GLU A 167 9.17 -1.18 -5.75
C GLU A 167 9.59 0.29 -5.80
N ASN A 168 8.65 1.20 -5.53
CA ASN A 168 8.85 2.63 -5.59
C ASN A 168 8.89 3.28 -4.20
N THR A 169 9.77 4.28 -4.03
CA THR A 169 9.92 5.00 -2.75
C THR A 169 8.58 5.61 -2.31
N SER A 170 7.94 6.38 -3.18
CA SER A 170 6.71 7.11 -2.84
C SER A 170 5.54 6.21 -2.47
N SER A 171 5.38 5.06 -3.14
CA SER A 171 4.32 4.09 -2.82
C SER A 171 4.58 3.35 -1.50
N SER A 172 5.84 3.03 -1.21
CA SER A 172 6.22 2.41 0.07
C SER A 172 6.03 3.39 1.24
N GLU A 173 6.32 4.69 1.03
CA GLU A 173 6.08 5.73 2.02
C GLU A 173 4.59 5.95 2.28
N TRP A 174 3.74 5.79 1.25
CA TRP A 174 2.29 5.77 1.44
C TRP A 174 1.85 4.60 2.32
N LEU A 175 2.38 3.39 2.12
CA LEU A 175 2.05 2.22 2.96
C LEU A 175 2.46 2.38 4.43
N LEU A 176 3.56 3.09 4.67
CA LEU A 176 4.13 3.30 6.00
C LEU A 176 3.71 4.65 6.62
N TYR A 177 2.75 5.34 5.99
CA TYR A 177 2.27 6.62 6.49
C TYR A 177 1.59 6.45 7.85
N ILE A 178 1.92 7.35 8.78
CA ILE A 178 1.57 7.21 10.20
C ILE A 178 0.33 8.00 10.61
N SER A 179 -0.10 8.98 9.80
CA SER A 179 -1.27 9.79 10.16
C SER A 179 -2.50 8.91 10.28
N GLU A 180 -3.29 9.22 11.30
CA GLU A 180 -4.49 8.46 11.62
C GLU A 180 -5.69 8.92 10.76
N TRP A 181 -6.55 7.97 10.45
CA TRP A 181 -7.82 8.14 9.75
C TRP A 181 -8.86 7.18 10.33
N GLU A 182 -10.14 7.46 10.09
CA GLU A 182 -11.25 6.69 10.65
C GLU A 182 -11.94 5.85 9.59
N SER A 183 -12.27 4.60 9.93
CA SER A 183 -13.10 3.74 9.08
C SER A 183 -13.83 2.69 9.92
N ASP A 184 -15.13 2.54 9.69
CA ASP A 184 -16.00 1.58 10.41
C ASP A 184 -15.89 1.65 11.94
N GLY A 185 -15.66 2.84 12.49
CA GLY A 185 -15.50 3.08 13.93
C GLY A 185 -14.12 2.72 14.50
N HIS A 186 -13.14 2.46 13.63
CA HIS A 186 -11.76 2.20 13.99
C HIS A 186 -10.83 3.36 13.59
N THR A 187 -9.99 3.78 14.53
CA THR A 187 -8.85 4.67 14.26
C THR A 187 -7.69 3.88 13.66
N LEU A 188 -7.51 4.00 12.36
CA LEU A 188 -6.51 3.30 11.57
C LEU A 188 -5.38 4.23 11.13
N SER A 189 -4.28 3.63 10.67
CA SER A 189 -3.23 4.31 9.92
C SER A 189 -2.64 3.33 8.91
N ASN A 190 -1.97 3.84 7.87
CA ASN A 190 -1.49 2.96 6.80
C ASN A 190 -0.50 1.94 7.34
N ILE A 191 0.45 2.37 8.19
CA ILE A 191 1.40 1.47 8.82
C ILE A 191 0.73 0.41 9.71
N ARG A 192 -0.35 0.75 10.43
CA ARG A 192 -1.10 -0.23 11.26
C ARG A 192 -1.73 -1.30 10.39
N VAL A 193 -2.37 -0.92 9.30
CA VAL A 193 -3.00 -1.85 8.35
C VAL A 193 -1.94 -2.71 7.65
N THR A 194 -0.86 -2.10 7.15
CA THR A 194 0.28 -2.80 6.54
C THR A 194 0.90 -3.83 7.48
N THR A 195 1.11 -3.45 8.74
CA THR A 195 1.62 -4.38 9.76
C THR A 195 0.65 -5.53 10.02
N LYS A 196 -0.66 -5.25 10.09
CA LYS A 196 -1.70 -6.28 10.26
C LYS A 196 -1.66 -7.31 9.13
N VAL A 197 -1.63 -6.86 7.87
CA VAL A 197 -1.54 -7.75 6.70
C VAL A 197 -0.25 -8.57 6.74
N CYS A 198 0.89 -7.93 7.01
CA CYS A 198 2.17 -8.61 7.13
C CYS A 198 2.14 -9.73 8.17
N VAL A 199 1.71 -9.44 9.40
CA VAL A 199 1.66 -10.42 10.49
C VAL A 199 0.69 -11.56 10.16
N HIS A 200 -0.49 -11.24 9.61
CA HIS A 200 -1.47 -12.24 9.20
C HIS A 200 -0.90 -13.22 8.16
N CYS A 201 -0.24 -12.70 7.14
CA CYS A 201 0.36 -13.52 6.08
C CYS A 201 1.53 -14.37 6.59
N VAL A 202 2.46 -13.79 7.38
CA VAL A 202 3.61 -14.51 7.94
C VAL A 202 3.20 -15.69 8.82
N LEU A 203 2.12 -15.52 9.59
CA LEU A 203 1.60 -16.56 10.49
C LEU A 203 0.63 -17.54 9.80
N SER A 204 0.44 -17.43 8.48
CA SER A 204 -0.46 -18.31 7.74
C SER A 204 0.13 -19.73 7.58
N GLU A 205 -0.73 -20.73 7.68
CA GLU A 205 -0.39 -22.12 7.36
C GLU A 205 -0.27 -22.35 5.84
N ALA A 206 -0.87 -21.48 5.02
CA ALA A 206 -0.77 -21.57 3.57
C ALA A 206 0.62 -21.10 3.09
N PRO A 207 1.42 -21.96 2.42
CA PRO A 207 2.78 -21.61 2.04
C PRO A 207 2.89 -20.33 1.22
N ALA A 208 2.03 -20.15 0.21
CA ALA A 208 2.05 -18.97 -0.65
C ALA A 208 1.78 -17.66 0.13
N LEU A 209 0.90 -17.69 1.14
CA LEU A 209 0.66 -16.52 2.00
C LEU A 209 1.86 -16.23 2.89
N ARG A 210 2.49 -17.27 3.45
CA ARG A 210 3.69 -17.13 4.27
C ARG A 210 4.87 -16.60 3.47
N ASP A 211 5.04 -17.03 2.22
CA ASP A 211 6.08 -16.54 1.33
C ASP A 211 5.88 -15.04 1.02
N ALA A 212 4.65 -14.66 0.64
CA ALA A 212 4.29 -13.25 0.44
C ALA A 212 4.43 -12.40 1.72
N GLY A 213 4.00 -12.95 2.86
CA GLY A 213 4.14 -12.28 4.16
C GLY A 213 5.60 -12.07 4.56
N THR A 214 6.46 -13.05 4.28
CA THR A 214 7.90 -12.97 4.58
C THR A 214 8.60 -11.94 3.67
N ALA A 215 8.20 -11.87 2.40
CA ALA A 215 8.63 -10.81 1.48
C ALA A 215 8.20 -9.42 1.98
N LEU A 216 6.94 -9.28 2.40
CA LEU A 216 6.43 -8.02 2.96
C LEU A 216 7.18 -7.62 4.24
N LEU A 217 7.44 -8.58 5.14
CA LEU A 217 8.20 -8.36 6.37
C LEU A 217 9.62 -7.86 6.08
N TYR A 218 10.30 -8.51 5.13
CA TYR A 218 11.62 -8.09 4.68
C TYR A 218 11.58 -6.65 4.15
N ASN A 219 10.61 -6.34 3.28
CA ASN A 219 10.46 -5.01 2.70
C ASN A 219 10.22 -3.92 3.75
N ILE A 220 9.40 -4.20 4.77
CA ILE A 220 9.18 -3.29 5.90
C ILE A 220 10.46 -3.11 6.71
N ALA A 221 11.17 -4.20 7.01
CA ALA A 221 12.35 -4.19 7.87
C ALA A 221 13.57 -3.50 7.23
N THR A 222 13.72 -3.60 5.91
CA THR A 222 14.82 -2.96 5.17
C THR A 222 14.50 -1.54 4.70
N LYS A 223 13.26 -1.08 4.90
CA LYS A 223 12.87 0.27 4.52
C LYS A 223 13.37 1.28 5.55
N GLU A 224 14.36 2.06 5.15
CA GLU A 224 14.75 3.26 5.88
C GLU A 224 13.61 4.29 5.82
N VAL A 225 13.04 4.58 6.99
CA VAL A 225 12.11 5.68 7.20
C VAL A 225 12.87 6.88 7.75
N LYS A 226 12.75 8.04 7.09
CA LYS A 226 13.37 9.31 7.53
C LYS A 226 12.78 9.85 8.85
N THR A 227 11.78 9.18 9.41
CA THR A 227 11.13 9.53 10.66
C THR A 227 11.39 8.46 11.71
N VAL A 228 11.92 8.89 12.87
CA VAL A 228 12.20 8.09 14.05
C VAL A 228 10.93 7.36 14.51
N VAL A 229 10.68 6.16 14.00
CA VAL A 229 9.72 5.24 14.58
C VAL A 229 10.43 4.57 15.76
N SER A 230 10.46 5.28 16.88
CA SER A 230 10.59 4.62 18.18
C SER A 230 9.29 3.86 18.39
N ILE A 231 9.24 2.60 17.95
CA ILE A 231 8.25 1.67 18.47
C ILE A 231 8.62 1.55 19.94
N ALA A 232 7.91 2.29 20.80
CA ALA A 232 7.95 2.05 22.22
C ALA A 232 7.46 0.61 22.41
N PHE A 233 8.40 -0.33 22.43
CA PHE A 233 8.20 -1.64 22.99
C PHE A 233 7.89 -1.36 24.45
N THR A 234 6.62 -1.26 24.81
CA THR A 234 6.21 -1.28 26.22
C THR A 234 6.69 -2.63 26.73
N PRO A 235 7.77 -2.69 27.53
CA PRO A 235 8.20 -3.97 28.04
C PRO A 235 7.04 -4.50 28.86
N LEU A 236 6.60 -5.72 28.54
CA LEU A 236 5.69 -6.47 29.40
C LEU A 236 6.24 -6.36 30.84
N PRO A 237 5.44 -5.98 31.84
CA PRO A 237 5.94 -5.94 33.21
C PRO A 237 6.56 -7.30 33.52
N LEU A 238 7.84 -7.27 33.94
CA LEU A 238 8.58 -8.46 34.36
C LEU A 238 7.68 -9.31 35.26
N PRO A 239 7.62 -10.63 35.05
CA PRO A 239 6.87 -11.50 35.96
C PRO A 239 7.38 -11.25 37.37
N LEU A 240 6.44 -11.01 38.29
CA LEU A 240 6.71 -10.85 39.72
C LEU A 240 7.67 -11.95 40.18
N PRO A 241 8.66 -11.64 41.03
CA PRO A 241 9.62 -12.62 41.48
C PRO A 241 8.88 -13.82 42.08
N LEU A 242 9.17 -15.01 41.56
CA LEU A 242 8.66 -16.26 42.09
C LEU A 242 8.94 -16.31 43.60
N PRO A 243 7.97 -16.73 44.43
CA PRO A 243 8.22 -16.90 45.85
C PRO A 243 9.37 -17.91 46.03
N PRO A 244 10.26 -17.70 47.03
CA PRO A 244 11.40 -18.56 47.22
C PRO A 244 10.93 -20.01 47.42
N LEU A 245 11.45 -20.91 46.60
CA LEU A 245 11.30 -22.34 46.79
C LEU A 245 11.80 -22.66 48.20
N TYR A 246 10.90 -23.21 49.02
CA TYR A 246 11.27 -23.75 50.33
C TYR A 246 12.46 -24.69 50.15
N SER A 247 13.58 -24.31 50.77
CA SER A 247 14.77 -25.16 50.88
C SER A 247 14.36 -26.44 51.62
N ALA A 248 14.66 -27.59 51.01
CA ALA A 248 14.43 -28.93 51.56
C ALA A 248 15.34 -29.23 52.77
N ARG A 249 15.19 -28.47 53.86
CA ARG A 249 15.96 -28.64 55.11
C ARG A 249 15.18 -28.50 56.42
N GLU A 250 13.85 -28.52 56.38
CA GLU A 250 12.99 -28.54 57.60
C GLU A 250 12.04 -29.76 57.64
N LEU A 251 12.51 -30.94 57.25
CA LEU A 251 11.82 -32.23 57.49
C LEU A 251 12.67 -33.19 58.34
N ARG A 252 13.39 -32.66 59.34
CA ARG A 252 13.90 -33.46 60.46
C ARG A 252 13.76 -32.66 61.75
N GLY A 253 12.67 -32.90 62.47
CA GLY A 253 12.52 -32.32 63.80
C GLY A 253 11.11 -32.32 64.40
N ILE A 254 10.27 -33.32 64.13
CA ILE A 254 9.14 -33.62 65.04
C ILE A 254 9.01 -35.14 65.12
N GLY A 255 9.67 -35.71 66.12
CA GLY A 255 9.68 -37.11 66.47
C GLY A 255 10.32 -37.20 67.86
N GLY A 256 9.48 -37.06 68.88
CA GLY A 256 9.82 -37.04 70.30
C GLY A 256 8.63 -36.58 71.11
#